data_AF-A0A1L7WCQ8-F1
#
_entry.id   AF-A0A1L7WCQ8-F1
#
_cell.length_a   1.000
_cell.length_b   1.000
_cell.length_c   1.000
_cell.angle_alpha   90.00
_cell.angle_beta   90.00
_cell.angle_gamma   90.00
#
_symmetry.space_group_name_H-M   'P 1'
#
loop_
_entity.id
_entity.type
_entity.pdbx_description
1 polymer ?
#
loop_
_entity_poly.entity_id
_entity_poly.type
_entity_poly.pdbx_seq_one_letter_code
_entity_poly.pdbx_strand_id
1 'polypeptide(L)'
;MIPKIPVPWITDAAIISKMLSPPSVPVVREGFLTPIHDNGQIVDIKTPIVPIEPTFYNQDVVTSTQLHDQWRNVRMSAYRTTVEKWEAQLEVFERYQAYVDSLDVSPLTVSPPPFPTPSPAPDMIITHGRGSDFDTPPLVGFNLGWARTQSDLCFSSDKKAKETETANHCAATFRSLESIYGAPTLGGRSFGALAAANASCNNDNVKKLICYTVTITRGLDELLPEPLLVLRPEIYVLFIVGDADERCPEIILHPLRKKMKARSWSMKVEEGDHALLFSPEQKRLDITEVIGQISAEWNRVEHKRDLERTEVVVGWKGDNFTGRSQWMEWMALEDGELIKKR
;
A
#
# COMPACT_ATOMS: atom_id res chain seq x y z
N MET A 1 33.77 42.77 6.14
CA MET A 1 33.00 43.01 4.90
C MET A 1 32.38 41.69 4.48
N ILE A 2 31.06 41.58 4.57
CA ILE A 2 30.28 40.38 4.22
C ILE A 2 29.33 40.84 3.09
N PRO A 3 29.27 40.16 1.94
CA PRO A 3 28.38 40.58 0.87
C PRO A 3 26.94 40.15 1.21
N LYS A 4 26.01 41.13 1.18
CA LYS A 4 24.56 40.90 1.27
C LYS A 4 24.04 40.42 -0.08
N ILE A 5 23.33 39.30 -0.09
CA ILE A 5 22.54 38.82 -1.24
C ILE A 5 21.14 39.44 -1.15
N PRO A 6 20.55 40.02 -2.23
CA PRO A 6 19.21 40.58 -2.18
C PRO A 6 18.14 39.48 -2.38
N VAL A 7 17.08 39.55 -1.57
CA VAL A 7 15.83 38.80 -1.77
C VAL A 7 14.88 39.69 -2.58
N PRO A 8 14.31 39.27 -3.72
CA PRO A 8 13.31 40.06 -4.40
C PRO A 8 11.93 39.84 -3.75
N TRP A 9 11.37 40.92 -3.24
CA TRP A 9 9.98 41.06 -2.87
C TRP A 9 9.16 41.24 -4.16
N ILE A 10 8.16 40.39 -4.38
CA ILE A 10 7.09 40.68 -5.35
C ILE A 10 5.96 41.31 -4.54
N THR A 11 5.85 42.63 -4.62
CA THR A 11 4.66 43.38 -4.25
C THR A 11 3.96 43.79 -5.54
N ASP A 12 3.00 42.99 -6.00
CA ASP A 12 2.15 43.39 -7.11
C ASP A 12 0.68 43.10 -6.79
N ALA A 13 -0.01 44.15 -6.30
CA ALA A 13 -1.43 44.13 -5.96
C ALA A 13 -2.35 43.95 -7.19
N ALA A 14 -1.79 43.93 -8.40
CA ALA A 14 -2.53 43.70 -9.65
C ALA A 14 -2.83 42.21 -9.94
N ILE A 15 -2.19 41.27 -9.25
CA ILE A 15 -2.41 39.82 -9.47
C ILE A 15 -3.57 39.28 -8.61
N ILE A 16 -3.92 39.96 -7.51
CA ILE A 16 -4.96 39.51 -6.56
C ILE A 16 -6.39 39.83 -7.05
N SER A 17 -6.58 40.77 -7.98
CA SER A 17 -7.92 41.17 -8.46
C SER A 17 -8.53 40.26 -9.54
N LYS A 18 -7.83 39.22 -10.02
CA LYS A 18 -8.33 38.33 -11.09
C LYS A 18 -8.88 36.98 -10.60
N MET A 19 -8.91 36.75 -9.29
CA MET A 19 -9.33 35.48 -8.67
C MET A 19 -10.73 35.49 -8.04
N LEU A 20 -11.52 36.57 -8.15
CA LEU A 20 -12.83 36.70 -7.47
C LEU A 20 -14.04 37.02 -8.36
N SER A 21 -14.01 36.67 -9.65
CA SER A 21 -15.20 36.76 -10.50
C SER A 21 -15.82 35.37 -10.73
N PRO A 22 -17.09 35.13 -10.36
CA PRO A 22 -17.76 33.87 -10.67
C PRO A 22 -17.99 33.75 -12.19
N PRO A 23 -17.84 32.56 -12.79
CA PRO A 23 -18.13 32.35 -14.20
C PRO A 23 -19.63 32.44 -14.48
N SER A 24 -19.99 33.15 -15.54
CA SER A 24 -21.34 33.24 -16.09
C SER A 24 -21.79 31.90 -16.68
N VAL A 25 -22.99 31.46 -16.28
CA VAL A 25 -23.66 30.24 -16.76
C VAL A 25 -24.18 30.45 -18.18
N PRO A 26 -23.85 29.61 -19.17
CA PRO A 26 -24.55 29.59 -20.45
C PRO A 26 -25.86 28.79 -20.32
N VAL A 27 -26.96 29.42 -20.73
CA VAL A 27 -28.26 28.78 -20.94
C VAL A 27 -28.17 27.86 -22.16
N VAL A 28 -28.30 26.55 -21.96
CA VAL A 28 -28.42 25.58 -23.05
C VAL A 28 -29.90 25.45 -23.43
N ARG A 29 -30.22 25.83 -24.67
CA ARG A 29 -31.50 25.55 -25.33
C ARG A 29 -31.49 24.13 -25.89
N GLU A 30 -32.60 23.41 -25.71
CA GLU A 30 -32.87 22.13 -26.37
C GLU A 30 -32.81 22.28 -27.89
N GLY A 31 -32.03 21.42 -28.54
CA GLY A 31 -31.88 21.36 -29.99
C GLY A 31 -31.75 19.90 -30.43
N PHE A 32 -32.73 19.48 -31.23
CA PHE A 32 -32.88 18.15 -31.82
C PHE A 32 -31.66 17.77 -32.68
N LEU A 33 -31.22 16.51 -32.57
CA LEU A 33 -30.25 15.91 -33.48
C LEU A 33 -30.95 15.49 -34.78
N THR A 34 -30.58 16.13 -35.88
CA THR A 34 -30.76 15.64 -37.26
C THR A 34 -29.60 14.72 -37.63
N PRO A 35 -29.83 13.56 -38.27
CA PRO A 35 -28.76 12.78 -38.87
C PRO A 35 -28.38 13.35 -40.26
N ILE A 36 -27.09 13.50 -40.48
CA ILE A 36 -26.49 13.71 -41.81
C ILE A 36 -26.29 12.32 -42.43
N HIS A 37 -26.89 12.09 -43.60
CA HIS A 37 -26.62 10.95 -44.47
C HIS A 37 -25.75 11.40 -45.63
N ASP A 38 -24.73 10.60 -45.96
CA ASP A 38 -24.05 10.65 -47.25
C ASP A 38 -23.89 9.20 -47.77
N ASN A 39 -24.08 9.02 -49.07
CA ASN A 39 -24.10 7.77 -49.84
C ASN A 39 -25.45 7.02 -49.92
N GLY A 40 -26.29 7.49 -50.84
CA GLY A 40 -27.59 6.91 -51.20
C GLY A 40 -27.52 5.52 -51.85
N GLN A 41 -27.92 4.51 -51.08
CA GLN A 41 -28.56 3.30 -51.59
C GLN A 41 -29.78 2.97 -50.72
N ILE A 42 -30.97 3.00 -51.34
CA ILE A 42 -32.20 2.49 -50.74
C ILE A 42 -32.25 0.99 -51.05
N VAL A 43 -32.08 0.15 -50.03
CA VAL A 43 -32.40 -1.28 -50.11
C VAL A 43 -33.72 -1.49 -49.37
N ASP A 44 -34.77 -1.81 -50.14
CA ASP A 44 -36.09 -2.14 -49.63
C ASP A 44 -36.04 -3.56 -49.03
N ILE A 45 -36.03 -3.67 -47.69
CA ILE A 45 -36.12 -4.95 -46.98
C ILE A 45 -37.50 -5.04 -46.35
N LYS A 46 -38.46 -5.57 -47.11
CA LYS A 46 -39.70 -6.12 -46.55
C LYS A 46 -39.43 -7.53 -46.08
N THR A 47 -39.18 -7.70 -44.79
CA THR A 47 -39.30 -9.01 -44.12
C THR A 47 -40.09 -8.83 -42.83
N PRO A 48 -41.22 -9.53 -42.64
CA PRO A 48 -42.01 -9.39 -41.42
C PRO A 48 -41.28 -10.07 -40.26
N ILE A 49 -41.16 -9.35 -39.14
CA ILE A 49 -40.65 -9.87 -37.87
C ILE A 49 -41.73 -10.81 -37.31
N VAL A 50 -41.44 -12.11 -37.26
CA VAL A 50 -42.26 -13.09 -36.55
C VAL A 50 -41.88 -13.02 -35.06
N PRO A 51 -42.82 -12.83 -34.12
CA PRO A 51 -42.52 -12.87 -32.70
C PRO A 51 -42.09 -14.28 -32.30
N ILE A 52 -40.91 -14.43 -31.70
CA ILE A 52 -40.49 -15.68 -31.08
C ILE A 52 -41.16 -15.74 -29.72
N GLU A 53 -42.08 -16.70 -29.52
CA GLU A 53 -42.64 -16.97 -28.20
C GLU A 53 -41.56 -17.51 -27.26
N PRO A 54 -41.48 -17.03 -26.01
CA PRO A 54 -40.52 -17.55 -25.04
C PRO A 54 -40.92 -18.98 -24.65
N THR A 55 -40.08 -19.94 -25.02
CA THR A 55 -40.16 -21.31 -24.51
C THR A 55 -39.69 -21.31 -23.06
N PHE A 56 -40.63 -21.47 -22.13
CA PHE A 56 -40.34 -21.72 -20.73
C PHE A 56 -39.63 -23.08 -20.60
N TYR A 57 -38.31 -23.05 -20.46
CA TYR A 57 -37.59 -24.18 -19.89
C TYR A 57 -37.92 -24.26 -18.41
N ASN A 58 -38.49 -25.38 -17.97
CA ASN A 58 -38.50 -25.79 -16.57
C ASN A 58 -37.04 -25.91 -16.11
N GLN A 59 -36.50 -24.83 -15.55
CA GLN A 59 -35.29 -24.88 -14.75
C GLN A 59 -35.73 -24.95 -13.30
N ASP A 60 -35.34 -26.05 -12.63
CA ASP A 60 -35.43 -26.18 -11.19
C ASP A 60 -34.84 -24.92 -10.57
N VAL A 61 -35.67 -24.16 -9.86
CA VAL A 61 -35.25 -22.92 -9.20
C VAL A 61 -34.30 -23.31 -8.08
N VAL A 62 -33.00 -23.30 -8.38
CA VAL A 62 -31.96 -23.43 -7.38
C VAL A 62 -32.14 -22.25 -6.43
N THR A 63 -32.56 -22.55 -5.21
CA THR A 63 -32.80 -21.51 -4.22
C THR A 63 -31.49 -20.76 -3.93
N SER A 64 -31.58 -19.48 -3.58
CA SER A 64 -30.40 -18.68 -3.21
C SER A 64 -29.58 -19.34 -2.09
N THR A 65 -30.24 -20.11 -1.21
CA THR A 65 -29.60 -20.94 -0.18
C THR A 65 -28.74 -22.06 -0.78
N GLN A 66 -29.22 -22.76 -1.79
CA GLN A 66 -28.45 -23.83 -2.45
C GLN A 66 -27.24 -23.29 -3.23
N LEU A 67 -27.37 -22.13 -3.89
CA LEU A 67 -26.23 -21.45 -4.52
C LEU A 67 -25.21 -20.99 -3.48
N HIS A 68 -25.68 -20.48 -2.33
CA HIS A 68 -24.80 -20.06 -1.24
C HIS A 68 -24.05 -21.26 -0.63
N ASP A 69 -24.72 -22.38 -0.41
CA ASP A 69 -24.12 -23.60 0.13
C ASP A 69 -23.12 -24.23 -0.86
N GLN A 70 -23.42 -24.22 -2.16
CA GLN A 70 -22.47 -24.65 -3.19
C GLN A 70 -21.22 -23.75 -3.20
N TRP A 71 -21.38 -22.43 -3.16
CA TRP A 71 -20.26 -21.49 -3.07
C TRP A 71 -19.44 -21.69 -1.81
N ARG A 72 -20.11 -21.89 -0.66
CA ARG A 72 -19.46 -22.15 0.62
C ARG A 72 -18.66 -23.45 0.57
N ASN A 73 -19.21 -24.52 0.01
CA ASN A 73 -18.54 -25.82 -0.09
C ASN A 73 -17.32 -25.79 -1.01
N VAL A 74 -17.41 -25.09 -2.15
CA VAL A 74 -16.24 -24.88 -3.04
C VAL A 74 -15.14 -24.12 -2.31
N ARG A 75 -15.51 -23.05 -1.58
CA ARG A 75 -14.55 -22.24 -0.83
C ARG A 75 -13.93 -23.01 0.34
N MET A 76 -14.71 -23.79 1.07
CA MET A 76 -14.22 -24.62 2.19
C MET A 76 -13.35 -25.79 1.71
N SER A 77 -13.64 -26.36 0.53
CA SER A 77 -12.79 -27.38 -0.07
C SER A 77 -11.45 -26.80 -0.53
N ALA A 78 -11.45 -25.61 -1.16
CA ALA A 78 -10.23 -24.90 -1.49
C ALA A 78 -9.41 -24.60 -0.22
N TYR A 79 -10.09 -24.15 0.84
CA TYR A 79 -9.46 -23.89 2.14
C TYR A 79 -8.79 -25.14 2.74
N ARG A 80 -9.45 -26.30 2.77
CA ARG A 80 -8.86 -27.55 3.30
C ARG A 80 -7.61 -27.96 2.52
N THR A 81 -7.67 -27.92 1.19
CA THR A 81 -6.51 -28.21 0.33
C THR A 81 -5.36 -27.24 0.58
N THR A 82 -5.65 -25.96 0.84
CA THR A 82 -4.62 -24.97 1.21
C THR A 82 -3.99 -25.28 2.56
N VAL A 83 -4.77 -25.72 3.56
CA VAL A 83 -4.26 -26.10 4.89
C VAL A 83 -3.35 -27.34 4.83
N GLU A 84 -3.73 -28.37 4.09
CA GLU A 84 -2.91 -29.59 3.92
C GLU A 84 -1.58 -29.29 3.20
N LYS A 85 -1.61 -28.41 2.18
CA LYS A 85 -0.38 -27.93 1.52
C LYS A 85 0.49 -27.08 2.47
N TRP A 86 -0.13 -26.33 3.37
CA TRP A 86 0.56 -25.50 4.36
C TRP A 86 1.30 -26.32 5.42
N GLU A 87 0.71 -27.42 5.91
CA GLU A 87 1.39 -28.33 6.85
C GLU A 87 2.64 -28.97 6.23
N ALA A 88 2.60 -29.28 4.93
CA ALA A 88 3.77 -29.79 4.20
C ALA A 88 4.88 -28.72 4.00
N GLN A 89 4.53 -27.44 3.93
CA GLN A 89 5.51 -26.34 3.77
C GLN A 89 6.21 -25.98 5.08
N LEU A 90 5.59 -26.20 6.24
CA LEU A 90 6.22 -26.06 7.55
C LEU A 90 7.45 -26.97 7.71
N GLU A 91 7.44 -28.16 7.10
CA GLU A 91 8.59 -29.07 7.12
C GLU A 91 9.77 -28.53 6.28
N VAL A 92 9.47 -27.83 5.18
CA VAL A 92 10.49 -27.15 4.35
C VAL A 92 11.07 -25.94 5.08
N PHE A 93 10.22 -25.24 5.85
CA PHE A 93 10.61 -24.09 6.66
C PHE A 93 11.68 -24.43 7.71
N GLU A 94 11.50 -25.54 8.44
CA GLU A 94 12.50 -26.00 9.42
C GLU A 94 13.87 -26.27 8.79
N ARG A 95 13.87 -26.76 7.54
CA ARG A 95 15.11 -27.01 6.78
C ARG A 95 15.77 -25.73 6.27
N TYR A 96 14.99 -24.73 5.86
CA TYR A 96 15.54 -23.44 5.40
C TYR A 96 16.15 -22.63 6.54
N GLN A 97 15.49 -22.60 7.70
CA GLN A 97 16.03 -21.92 8.89
C GLN A 97 17.37 -22.56 9.30
N ALA A 98 17.43 -23.89 9.34
CA ALA A 98 18.68 -24.62 9.61
C ALA A 98 19.79 -24.30 8.59
N TYR A 99 19.44 -24.07 7.31
CA TYR A 99 20.39 -23.66 6.29
C TYR A 99 20.90 -22.23 6.51
N VAL A 100 20.02 -21.26 6.79
CA VAL A 100 20.42 -19.86 7.05
C VAL A 100 21.29 -19.77 8.30
N ASP A 101 20.93 -20.49 9.37
CA ASP A 101 21.72 -20.54 10.61
C ASP A 101 23.09 -21.22 10.40
N SER A 102 23.24 -22.06 9.36
CA SER A 102 24.50 -22.70 8.99
C SER A 102 25.45 -21.81 8.15
N LEU A 103 24.98 -20.67 7.65
CA LEU A 103 25.82 -19.74 6.90
C LEU A 103 26.67 -18.93 7.88
N ASP A 104 27.97 -19.20 7.89
CA ASP A 104 28.96 -18.38 8.61
C ASP A 104 29.10 -17.01 7.93
N VAL A 105 28.23 -16.08 8.31
CA VAL A 105 28.29 -14.66 7.93
C VAL A 105 29.18 -13.90 8.92
N SER A 106 30.40 -14.40 9.14
CA SER A 106 31.43 -13.61 9.81
C SER A 106 31.59 -12.26 9.08
N PRO A 107 31.49 -11.11 9.77
CA PRO A 107 31.54 -9.81 9.13
C PRO A 107 32.92 -9.60 8.50
N LEU A 108 32.96 -9.47 7.18
CA LEU A 108 34.14 -8.98 6.48
C LEU A 108 34.37 -7.53 6.90
N THR A 109 35.18 -7.34 7.94
CA THR A 109 35.58 -6.03 8.45
C THR A 109 36.50 -5.35 7.45
N VAL A 110 35.93 -4.61 6.50
CA VAL A 110 36.66 -3.61 5.71
C VAL A 110 36.65 -2.32 6.53
N SER A 111 37.81 -1.84 6.94
CA SER A 111 37.93 -0.58 7.70
C SER A 111 37.46 0.58 6.81
N PRO A 112 36.38 1.30 7.17
CA PRO A 112 35.87 2.37 6.33
C PRO A 112 36.81 3.59 6.36
N PRO A 113 36.88 4.38 5.27
CA PRO A 113 37.60 5.65 5.27
C PRO A 113 37.03 6.60 6.34
N PRO A 114 37.81 7.56 6.85
CA PRO A 114 37.36 8.49 7.88
C PRO A 114 36.14 9.27 7.39
N PHE A 115 34.97 8.99 7.98
CA PHE A 115 33.72 9.64 7.61
C PHE A 115 33.75 11.13 7.98
N PRO A 116 33.16 12.01 7.16
CA PRO A 116 32.78 13.34 7.61
C PRO A 116 31.86 13.20 8.84
N THR A 117 31.88 14.21 9.72
CA THR A 117 31.08 14.28 10.96
C THR A 117 29.69 13.64 10.81
N PRO A 118 29.28 12.73 11.72
CA PRO A 118 28.08 11.92 11.51
C PRO A 118 26.87 12.84 11.38
N SER A 119 26.29 12.86 10.18
CA SER A 119 24.88 13.21 10.04
C SER A 119 24.11 12.35 11.04
N PRO A 120 23.13 12.89 11.77
CA PRO A 120 22.28 12.06 12.62
C PRO A 120 21.75 10.89 11.80
N ALA A 121 21.78 9.70 12.39
CA ALA A 121 21.25 8.48 11.79
C ALA A 121 19.83 8.75 11.26
N PRO A 122 19.48 8.29 10.05
CA PRO A 122 18.14 8.44 9.54
C PRO A 122 17.15 7.66 10.42
N ASP A 123 15.95 8.21 10.65
CA ASP A 123 14.93 7.54 11.45
C ASP A 123 14.40 6.27 10.75
N MET A 124 14.47 6.24 9.41
CA MET A 124 14.07 5.10 8.58
C MET A 124 14.97 4.95 7.35
N ILE A 125 15.25 3.71 6.94
CA ILE A 125 15.70 3.41 5.57
C ILE A 125 14.50 2.85 4.80
N ILE A 126 14.25 3.35 3.59
CA ILE A 126 13.08 2.96 2.78
C ILE A 126 13.43 2.66 1.32
N THR A 127 12.73 1.69 0.73
CA THR A 127 12.82 1.39 -0.72
C THR A 127 11.47 1.31 -1.41
N HIS A 128 11.46 1.55 -2.71
CA HIS A 128 10.28 1.49 -3.57
C HIS A 128 9.89 0.05 -3.93
N GLY A 129 8.76 -0.11 -4.62
CA GLY A 129 8.30 -1.39 -5.15
C GLY A 129 8.92 -1.73 -6.51
N ARG A 130 8.80 -2.98 -6.95
CA ARG A 130 9.27 -3.41 -8.28
C ARG A 130 8.67 -2.55 -9.39
N GLY A 131 9.51 -2.11 -10.33
CA GLY A 131 9.08 -1.33 -11.50
C GLY A 131 8.53 0.05 -11.16
N SER A 132 8.70 0.52 -9.92
CA SER A 132 8.36 1.88 -9.49
C SER A 132 9.62 2.67 -9.15
N ASP A 133 9.43 3.97 -8.97
CA ASP A 133 10.45 4.94 -8.58
C ASP A 133 10.00 5.72 -7.34
N PHE A 134 10.95 6.47 -6.77
CA PHE A 134 10.65 7.41 -5.68
C PHE A 134 9.91 8.67 -6.13
N ASP A 135 9.87 8.97 -7.42
CA ASP A 135 9.08 10.09 -7.96
C ASP A 135 7.59 9.72 -8.16
N THR A 136 7.18 8.49 -7.81
CA THR A 136 5.77 8.13 -7.85
C THR A 136 4.99 8.95 -6.82
N PRO A 137 3.89 9.63 -7.20
CA PRO A 137 3.18 10.54 -6.30
C PRO A 137 2.80 9.96 -4.92
N PRO A 138 2.42 8.67 -4.79
CA PRO A 138 2.17 8.08 -3.48
C PRO A 138 3.39 8.10 -2.56
N LEU A 139 4.58 7.75 -3.06
CA LEU A 139 5.80 7.70 -2.27
C LEU A 139 6.36 9.10 -2.01
N VAL A 140 6.20 10.02 -2.98
CA VAL A 140 6.51 11.45 -2.78
C VAL A 140 5.69 12.03 -1.64
N GLY A 141 4.35 11.88 -1.68
CA GLY A 141 3.49 12.39 -0.62
C GLY A 141 3.80 11.74 0.73
N PHE A 142 3.97 10.42 0.77
CA PHE A 142 4.40 9.72 1.99
C PHE A 142 5.69 10.30 2.59
N ASN A 143 6.73 10.48 1.78
CA ASN A 143 8.01 11.02 2.25
C ASN A 143 7.88 12.49 2.67
N LEU A 144 7.06 13.30 2.00
CA LEU A 144 6.78 14.69 2.42
C LEU A 144 6.12 14.71 3.81
N GLY A 145 5.16 13.82 4.04
CA GLY A 145 4.49 13.66 5.33
C GLY A 145 5.44 13.21 6.43
N TRP A 146 6.30 12.24 6.14
CA TRP A 146 7.33 11.73 7.04
C TRP A 146 8.34 12.81 7.43
N ALA A 147 8.84 13.53 6.42
CA ALA A 147 9.86 14.57 6.52
C ALA A 147 9.47 15.75 7.41
N ARG A 148 8.17 15.90 7.75
CA ARG A 148 7.70 16.92 8.70
C ARG A 148 8.31 16.76 10.09
N THR A 149 8.67 15.54 10.49
CA THR A 149 9.20 15.27 11.83
C THR A 149 10.44 14.38 11.86
N GLN A 150 10.68 13.58 10.82
CA GLN A 150 11.71 12.54 10.82
C GLN A 150 12.46 12.52 9.50
N SER A 151 13.69 12.02 9.51
CA SER A 151 14.49 11.83 8.31
C SER A 151 14.34 10.40 7.80
N ASP A 152 14.43 10.22 6.49
CA ASP A 152 14.54 8.92 5.86
C ASP A 152 15.73 8.87 4.89
N LEU A 153 16.24 7.66 4.68
CA LEU A 153 17.22 7.34 3.65
C LEU A 153 16.55 6.45 2.61
N CYS A 154 16.32 7.01 1.44
CA CYS A 154 15.76 6.31 0.30
C CYS A 154 16.87 5.66 -0.55
N PHE A 155 16.70 4.39 -0.95
CA PHE A 155 17.57 3.76 -1.95
C PHE A 155 16.78 3.03 -3.03
N SER A 156 17.26 3.10 -4.27
CA SER A 156 16.60 2.48 -5.43
C SER A 156 17.15 1.09 -5.71
N SER A 157 16.30 0.21 -6.21
CA SER A 157 16.65 -1.11 -6.69
C SER A 157 16.58 -1.19 -8.21
N ASP A 158 17.36 -2.07 -8.82
CA ASP A 158 17.27 -2.31 -10.28
C ASP A 158 15.85 -2.73 -10.68
N LYS A 159 15.24 -1.93 -11.55
CA LYS A 159 13.87 -2.10 -12.07
C LYS A 159 13.74 -3.30 -13.00
N LYS A 160 14.85 -3.77 -13.58
CA LYS A 160 14.87 -4.82 -14.61
C LYS A 160 15.22 -6.21 -14.05
N ALA A 161 15.65 -6.29 -12.79
CA ALA A 161 16.00 -7.54 -12.15
C ALA A 161 14.77 -8.44 -11.96
N LYS A 162 14.99 -9.76 -11.91
CA LYS A 162 13.93 -10.71 -11.57
C LYS A 162 13.51 -10.51 -10.13
N GLU A 163 12.26 -10.83 -9.83
CA GLU A 163 11.60 -10.51 -8.56
C GLU A 163 12.32 -11.04 -7.30
N THR A 164 12.78 -12.29 -7.35
CA THR A 164 13.55 -12.91 -6.27
C THR A 164 14.95 -12.30 -6.13
N GLU A 165 15.58 -11.94 -7.24
CA GLU A 165 16.87 -11.25 -7.25
C GLU A 165 16.72 -9.84 -6.66
N THR A 166 15.66 -9.10 -7.03
CA THR A 166 15.34 -7.78 -6.48
C THR A 166 15.10 -7.86 -4.97
N ALA A 167 14.29 -8.80 -4.47
CA ALA A 167 13.98 -8.88 -3.05
C ALA A 167 15.23 -9.20 -2.20
N ASN A 168 16.04 -10.17 -2.61
CA ASN A 168 17.26 -10.53 -1.89
C ASN A 168 18.32 -9.44 -1.96
N HIS A 169 18.46 -8.80 -3.13
CA HIS A 169 19.38 -7.68 -3.29
C HIS A 169 18.96 -6.49 -2.43
N CYS A 170 17.68 -6.10 -2.46
CA CYS A 170 17.16 -5.04 -1.58
C CYS A 170 17.36 -5.37 -0.10
N ALA A 171 17.11 -6.61 0.32
CA ALA A 171 17.33 -7.03 1.70
C ALA A 171 18.81 -6.94 2.10
N ALA A 172 19.74 -7.30 1.20
CA ALA A 172 21.17 -7.11 1.42
C ALA A 172 21.54 -5.62 1.51
N THR A 173 20.99 -4.77 0.63
CA THR A 173 21.20 -3.32 0.66
C THR A 173 20.67 -2.70 1.95
N PHE A 174 19.49 -3.12 2.43
CA PHE A 174 18.98 -2.71 3.73
C PHE A 174 19.96 -3.02 4.86
N ARG A 175 20.47 -4.27 4.93
CA ARG A 175 21.43 -4.67 5.96
C ARG A 175 22.73 -3.85 5.90
N SER A 176 23.24 -3.60 4.70
CA SER A 176 24.44 -2.77 4.51
C SER A 176 24.21 -1.33 4.95
N LEU A 177 23.10 -0.72 4.54
CA LEU A 177 22.78 0.66 4.92
C LEU A 177 22.48 0.78 6.42
N GLU A 178 21.76 -0.18 7.00
CA GLU A 178 21.53 -0.20 8.45
C GLU A 178 22.85 -0.36 9.21
N SER A 179 23.76 -1.25 8.78
CA SER A 179 25.08 -1.37 9.41
C SER A 179 25.93 -0.10 9.33
N ILE A 180 25.73 0.75 8.32
CA ILE A 180 26.47 2.01 8.13
C ILE A 180 25.81 3.15 8.93
N TYR A 181 24.48 3.24 8.87
CA TYR A 181 23.73 4.41 9.34
C TYR A 181 22.98 4.17 10.66
N GLY A 182 22.82 2.92 11.10
CA GLY A 182 22.18 2.54 12.36
C GLY A 182 20.68 2.85 12.45
N ALA A 183 19.96 2.85 11.33
CA ALA A 183 18.54 3.20 11.31
C ALA A 183 17.70 2.14 12.04
N PRO A 184 16.89 2.50 13.05
CA PRO A 184 16.09 1.55 13.83
C PRO A 184 14.84 1.06 13.09
N THR A 185 14.49 1.72 11.97
CA THR A 185 13.28 1.47 11.20
C THR A 185 13.63 1.13 9.76
N LEU A 186 13.07 0.03 9.26
CA LEU A 186 13.08 -0.26 7.83
C LEU A 186 11.68 -0.08 7.27
N GLY A 187 11.59 0.44 6.05
CA GLY A 187 10.33 0.65 5.36
C GLY A 187 10.41 0.19 3.93
N GLY A 188 9.27 -0.12 3.32
CA GLY A 188 9.25 -0.31 1.89
C GLY A 188 7.86 -0.32 1.30
N ARG A 189 7.80 -0.04 0.00
CA ARG A 189 6.56 -0.09 -0.78
C ARG A 189 6.43 -1.42 -1.52
N SER A 190 5.29 -2.09 -1.46
CA SER A 190 5.02 -3.32 -2.24
C SER A 190 6.13 -4.36 -2.02
N PHE A 191 6.86 -4.78 -3.07
CA PHE A 191 8.02 -5.67 -2.92
C PHE A 191 9.11 -5.14 -1.98
N GLY A 192 9.29 -3.83 -1.91
CA GLY A 192 10.22 -3.21 -0.98
C GLY A 192 9.87 -3.50 0.47
N ALA A 193 8.57 -3.60 0.80
CA ALA A 193 8.11 -3.94 2.15
C ALA A 193 8.55 -5.36 2.55
N LEU A 194 8.47 -6.32 1.60
CA LEU A 194 8.93 -7.69 1.82
C LEU A 194 10.44 -7.78 1.95
N ALA A 195 11.19 -7.01 1.15
CA ALA A 195 12.64 -6.93 1.27
C ALA A 195 13.06 -6.34 2.62
N ALA A 196 12.36 -5.30 3.11
CA ALA A 196 12.57 -4.72 4.42
C ALA A 196 12.26 -5.73 5.54
N ALA A 197 11.16 -6.49 5.42
CA ALA A 197 10.83 -7.56 6.36
C ALA A 197 11.93 -8.63 6.42
N ASN A 198 12.39 -9.10 5.25
CA ASN A 198 13.48 -10.07 5.14
C ASN A 198 14.79 -9.56 5.76
N ALA A 199 15.14 -8.29 5.51
CA ALA A 199 16.30 -7.66 6.14
C ALA A 199 16.20 -7.59 7.67
N SER A 200 14.98 -7.53 8.22
CA SER A 200 14.72 -7.38 9.65
C SER A 200 14.76 -8.69 10.44
N CYS A 201 14.59 -9.85 9.78
CA CYS A 201 14.42 -11.15 10.46
C CYS A 201 15.58 -11.49 11.41
N ASN A 202 16.82 -11.22 10.98
CA ASN A 202 18.04 -11.52 11.72
C ASN A 202 18.84 -10.26 12.06
N ASN A 203 18.18 -9.12 12.22
CA ASN A 203 18.83 -7.85 12.55
C ASN A 203 18.35 -7.33 13.90
N ASP A 204 19.24 -7.39 14.90
CA ASP A 204 18.96 -6.97 16.27
C ASP A 204 18.73 -5.47 16.45
N ASN A 205 19.28 -4.65 15.57
CA ASN A 205 19.17 -3.19 15.64
C ASN A 205 17.82 -2.68 15.12
N VAL A 206 17.21 -3.43 14.18
CA VAL A 206 15.91 -3.05 13.62
C VAL A 206 14.81 -3.36 14.62
N LYS A 207 14.03 -2.34 14.98
CA LYS A 207 12.93 -2.44 15.95
C LYS A 207 11.56 -2.21 15.31
N LYS A 208 11.52 -1.58 14.13
CA LYS A 208 10.27 -1.13 13.50
C LYS A 208 10.30 -1.42 12.01
N LEU A 209 9.14 -1.82 11.49
CA LEU A 209 8.93 -2.11 10.08
C LEU A 209 7.71 -1.35 9.55
N ILE A 210 7.86 -0.62 8.45
CA ILE A 210 6.76 0.05 7.76
C ILE A 210 6.50 -0.65 6.42
N CYS A 211 5.36 -1.33 6.36
CA CYS A 211 4.89 -2.05 5.19
C CYS A 211 3.89 -1.19 4.40
N TYR A 212 4.40 -0.38 3.47
CA TYR A 212 3.57 0.46 2.62
C TYR A 212 3.05 -0.33 1.41
N THR A 213 1.74 -0.51 1.30
CA THR A 213 1.07 -1.28 0.24
C THR A 213 1.75 -2.63 -0.02
N VAL A 214 2.01 -3.43 1.02
CA VAL A 214 2.73 -4.72 0.91
C VAL A 214 1.95 -5.73 0.06
N THR A 215 2.63 -6.61 -0.66
CA THR A 215 1.99 -7.72 -1.38
C THR A 215 1.98 -8.98 -0.51
N ILE A 216 0.80 -9.51 -0.19
CA ILE A 216 0.63 -10.77 0.56
C ILE A 216 -0.06 -11.87 -0.28
N THR A 217 -0.57 -11.52 -1.47
CA THR A 217 -1.12 -12.49 -2.43
C THR A 217 -0.37 -12.38 -3.76
N ARG A 218 -0.19 -13.53 -4.45
CA ARG A 218 0.23 -13.60 -5.85
C ARG A 218 -0.78 -14.47 -6.62
N GLY A 219 -1.93 -13.91 -6.95
CA GLY A 219 -3.02 -14.66 -7.60
C GLY A 219 -3.77 -15.56 -6.61
N LEU A 220 -4.25 -16.72 -7.09
CA LEU A 220 -5.05 -17.68 -6.28
C LEU A 220 -4.23 -18.46 -5.24
N ASP A 221 -2.89 -18.39 -5.30
CA ASP A 221 -2.01 -19.06 -4.35
C ASP A 221 -1.68 -18.11 -3.19
N GLU A 222 -2.20 -18.43 -2.00
CA GLU A 222 -1.99 -17.71 -0.74
C GLU A 222 -0.57 -17.96 -0.20
N LEU A 223 0.43 -17.32 -0.80
CA LEU A 223 1.78 -17.27 -0.23
C LEU A 223 1.84 -16.14 0.81
N LEU A 224 1.51 -16.49 2.06
CA LEU A 224 1.86 -15.62 3.19
C LEU A 224 3.37 -15.34 3.11
N PRO A 225 3.81 -14.08 3.17
CA PRO A 225 5.24 -13.80 3.05
C PRO A 225 5.94 -14.32 4.29
N GLU A 226 6.67 -15.43 4.15
CA GLU A 226 7.45 -16.07 5.22
C GLU A 226 8.23 -15.05 6.08
N PRO A 227 8.86 -14.00 5.51
CA PRO A 227 9.58 -13.00 6.30
C PRO A 227 8.72 -12.30 7.36
N LEU A 228 7.42 -12.08 7.13
CA LEU A 228 6.54 -11.40 8.11
C LEU A 228 6.19 -12.31 9.29
N LEU A 229 6.03 -13.61 9.07
CA LEU A 229 5.67 -14.58 10.11
C LEU A 229 6.81 -14.87 11.07
N VAL A 230 8.04 -14.78 10.59
CA VAL A 230 9.26 -15.08 11.37
C VAL A 230 9.87 -13.85 12.04
N LEU A 231 9.31 -12.66 11.81
CA LEU A 231 9.74 -11.46 12.53
C LEU A 231 9.69 -11.69 14.04
N ARG A 232 10.73 -11.22 14.72
CA ARG A 232 10.89 -11.40 16.16
C ARG A 232 9.83 -10.60 16.94
N PRO A 233 9.41 -11.04 18.14
CA PRO A 233 8.39 -10.35 18.93
C PRO A 233 8.71 -8.89 19.28
N GLU A 234 10.00 -8.53 19.31
CA GLU A 234 10.48 -7.18 19.61
C GLU A 234 10.30 -6.21 18.44
N ILE A 235 10.03 -6.72 17.24
CA ILE A 235 9.76 -5.89 16.06
C ILE A 235 8.29 -5.48 16.08
N TYR A 236 8.06 -4.20 15.85
CA TYR A 236 6.73 -3.66 15.65
C TYR A 236 6.50 -3.34 14.16
N VAL A 237 5.35 -3.73 13.64
CA VAL A 237 5.03 -3.61 12.22
C VAL A 237 3.84 -2.68 12.01
N LEU A 238 3.96 -1.72 11.10
CA LEU A 238 2.85 -0.90 10.61
C LEU A 238 2.53 -1.31 9.18
N PHE A 239 1.33 -1.84 8.96
CA PHE A 239 0.77 -2.07 7.63
C PHE A 239 0.00 -0.85 7.17
N ILE A 240 0.27 -0.35 5.96
CA ILE A 240 -0.50 0.72 5.33
C ILE A 240 -1.07 0.15 4.04
N VAL A 241 -2.38 -0.06 4.01
CA VAL A 241 -3.03 -0.84 2.95
C VAL A 241 -4.33 -0.17 2.56
N GLY A 242 -4.56 -0.08 1.24
CA GLY A 242 -5.84 0.39 0.73
C GLY A 242 -6.92 -0.67 0.85
N ASP A 243 -8.17 -0.28 1.12
CA ASP A 243 -9.27 -1.23 1.29
C ASP A 243 -9.75 -1.87 -0.02
N ALA A 244 -9.34 -1.32 -1.16
CA ALA A 244 -9.49 -1.87 -2.50
C ALA A 244 -8.20 -2.53 -3.03
N ASP A 245 -7.19 -2.79 -2.17
CA ASP A 245 -5.94 -3.45 -2.57
C ASP A 245 -6.13 -4.97 -2.73
N GLU A 246 -6.30 -5.42 -3.98
CA GLU A 246 -6.42 -6.84 -4.32
C GLU A 246 -5.16 -7.67 -4.03
N ARG A 247 -3.99 -7.03 -3.86
CA ARG A 247 -2.74 -7.71 -3.53
C ARG A 247 -2.52 -7.84 -2.01
N CYS A 248 -3.35 -7.16 -1.23
CA CYS A 248 -3.34 -7.23 0.22
C CYS A 248 -4.75 -7.11 0.80
N PRO A 249 -5.67 -8.01 0.42
CA PRO A 249 -7.03 -7.93 0.87
C PRO A 249 -7.08 -8.14 2.39
N GLU A 250 -7.91 -7.32 3.06
CA GLU A 250 -8.04 -7.30 4.53
C GLU A 250 -8.35 -8.69 5.11
N ILE A 251 -9.14 -9.48 4.39
CA ILE A 251 -9.50 -10.87 4.77
C ILE A 251 -8.30 -11.81 4.89
N ILE A 252 -7.19 -11.53 4.20
CA ILE A 252 -5.93 -12.29 4.28
C ILE A 252 -4.96 -11.62 5.26
N LEU A 253 -4.88 -10.29 5.25
CA LEU A 253 -4.00 -9.55 6.14
C LEU A 253 -4.36 -9.76 7.62
N HIS A 254 -5.63 -9.79 7.95
CA HIS A 254 -6.08 -9.94 9.33
C HIS A 254 -5.66 -11.29 9.97
N PRO A 255 -5.92 -12.46 9.34
CA PRO A 255 -5.38 -13.74 9.81
C PRO A 255 -3.84 -13.78 9.85
N LEU A 256 -3.16 -13.16 8.86
CA LEU A 256 -1.69 -13.07 8.87
C LEU A 256 -1.20 -12.36 10.13
N ARG A 257 -1.76 -11.18 10.44
CA ARG A 257 -1.41 -10.39 11.62
C ARG A 257 -1.62 -11.14 12.93
N LYS A 258 -2.69 -11.94 13.03
CA LYS A 258 -2.94 -12.80 14.20
C LYS A 258 -1.91 -13.93 14.37
N LYS A 259 -1.27 -14.37 13.28
CA LYS A 259 -0.24 -15.44 13.28
C LYS A 259 1.18 -14.90 13.50
N MET A 260 1.42 -13.61 13.26
CA MET A 260 2.73 -13.00 13.43
C MET A 260 3.15 -13.03 14.91
N LYS A 261 4.43 -13.31 15.16
CA LYS A 261 5.04 -13.15 16.50
C LYS A 261 5.25 -11.67 16.83
N ALA A 262 5.66 -10.90 15.82
CA ALA A 262 5.79 -9.45 15.88
C ALA A 262 4.42 -8.78 16.07
N ARG A 263 4.38 -7.73 16.89
CA ARG A 263 3.16 -6.93 17.09
C ARG A 263 2.89 -6.08 15.85
N SER A 264 1.62 -5.94 15.46
CA SER A 264 1.25 -5.25 14.24
C SER A 264 0.10 -4.25 14.40
N TRP A 265 0.23 -3.14 13.68
CA TRP A 265 -0.77 -2.09 13.49
C TRP A 265 -1.19 -2.07 12.03
N SER A 266 -2.41 -1.61 11.75
CA SER A 266 -2.87 -1.39 10.38
C SER A 266 -3.51 -0.03 10.21
N MET A 267 -3.09 0.64 9.15
CA MET A 267 -3.69 1.84 8.60
C MET A 267 -4.41 1.44 7.32
N LYS A 268 -5.73 1.50 7.36
CA LYS A 268 -6.61 1.25 6.23
C LYS A 268 -6.86 2.56 5.47
N VAL A 269 -6.61 2.57 4.17
CA VAL A 269 -6.84 3.74 3.31
C VAL A 269 -8.12 3.52 2.50
N GLU A 270 -9.16 4.29 2.77
CA GLU A 270 -10.45 4.18 2.08
C GLU A 270 -10.30 4.46 0.59
N GLU A 271 -10.93 3.62 -0.24
CA GLU A 271 -10.89 3.64 -1.70
C GLU A 271 -9.48 3.44 -2.29
N GLY A 272 -8.49 3.08 -1.47
CA GLY A 272 -7.11 2.90 -1.89
C GLY A 272 -6.92 1.57 -2.62
N ASP A 273 -6.39 1.62 -3.85
CA ASP A 273 -5.86 0.43 -4.52
C ASP A 273 -4.41 0.15 -4.10
N HIS A 274 -3.78 -0.89 -4.66
CA HIS A 274 -2.39 -1.23 -4.36
C HIS A 274 -1.39 -0.10 -4.66
N ALA A 275 -1.72 0.75 -5.63
CA ALA A 275 -0.86 1.83 -6.04
C ALA A 275 -1.24 3.16 -5.36
N LEU A 276 -2.30 3.19 -4.55
CA LEU A 276 -2.95 4.37 -3.99
C LEU A 276 -3.21 5.43 -5.07
N LEU A 277 -3.72 5.01 -6.22
CA LEU A 277 -4.02 5.87 -7.35
C LEU A 277 -5.36 6.57 -7.16
N PHE A 278 -5.36 7.66 -6.40
CA PHE A 278 -6.53 8.53 -6.30
C PHE A 278 -6.63 9.49 -7.48
N SER A 279 -7.87 9.89 -7.79
CA SER A 279 -8.21 11.02 -8.65
C SER A 279 -9.08 11.99 -7.85
N PRO A 280 -8.81 13.31 -7.90
CA PRO A 280 -7.73 13.96 -8.64
C PRO A 280 -6.36 13.78 -7.97
N GLU A 281 -5.29 14.24 -8.64
CA GLU A 281 -3.92 14.15 -8.11
C GLU A 281 -3.75 14.83 -6.75
N GLN A 282 -4.47 15.93 -6.50
CA GLN A 282 -4.46 16.58 -5.19
C GLN A 282 -4.92 15.64 -4.07
N LYS A 283 -6.04 14.92 -4.25
CA LYS A 283 -6.53 13.91 -3.30
C LYS A 283 -5.46 12.86 -3.02
N ARG A 284 -4.72 12.45 -4.05
CA ARG A 284 -3.62 11.48 -3.92
C ARG A 284 -2.52 12.00 -3.01
N LEU A 285 -1.99 13.19 -3.31
CA LEU A 285 -0.89 13.79 -2.55
C LEU A 285 -1.30 14.05 -1.10
N ASP A 286 -2.48 14.63 -0.88
CA ASP A 286 -2.97 14.95 0.46
C ASP A 286 -3.19 13.71 1.33
N ILE A 287 -3.73 12.62 0.75
CA ILE A 287 -3.91 11.36 1.50
C ILE A 287 -2.56 10.77 1.84
N THR A 288 -1.64 10.66 0.87
CA THR A 288 -0.35 10.01 1.13
C THR A 288 0.56 10.83 2.02
N GLU A 289 0.45 12.16 1.99
CA GLU A 289 1.12 13.04 2.96
C GLU A 289 0.61 12.82 4.39
N VAL A 290 -0.71 12.74 4.59
CA VAL A 290 -1.27 12.44 5.92
C VAL A 290 -0.85 11.05 6.39
N ILE A 291 -0.84 10.04 5.52
CA ILE A 291 -0.34 8.69 5.83
C ILE A 291 1.12 8.76 6.30
N GLY A 292 1.98 9.50 5.59
CA GLY A 292 3.38 9.70 5.96
C GLY A 292 3.54 10.34 7.33
N GLN A 293 2.74 11.37 7.62
CA GLN A 293 2.74 12.06 8.91
C GLN A 293 2.29 11.13 10.05
N ILE A 294 1.19 10.39 9.88
CA ILE A 294 0.72 9.44 10.90
C ILE A 294 1.75 8.33 11.12
N SER A 295 2.41 7.86 10.06
CA SER A 295 3.45 6.83 10.13
C SER A 295 4.68 7.31 10.90
N ALA A 296 5.08 8.57 10.69
CA ALA A 296 6.14 9.19 11.47
C ALA A 296 5.76 9.30 12.95
N GLU A 297 4.56 9.78 13.27
CA GLU A 297 4.09 9.83 14.66
C GLU A 297 4.05 8.44 15.30
N TRP A 298 3.55 7.43 14.58
CA TRP A 298 3.59 6.03 15.02
C TRP A 298 5.03 5.55 15.28
N ASN A 299 5.99 5.96 14.45
CA ASN A 299 7.39 5.57 14.56
C ASN A 299 8.06 6.14 15.83
N ARG A 300 7.78 7.39 16.19
CA ARG A 300 8.38 8.08 17.34
C ARG A 300 7.99 7.49 18.69
N VAL A 301 6.72 7.10 18.83
CA VAL A 301 6.10 7.05 20.15
C VAL A 301 6.09 5.63 20.73
N GLU A 302 7.26 5.08 21.03
CA GLU A 302 7.40 3.69 21.55
C GLU A 302 6.65 3.47 22.88
N HIS A 303 6.60 4.47 23.76
CA HIS A 303 5.97 4.41 25.09
C HIS A 303 4.48 4.78 25.13
N LYS A 304 3.86 5.17 23.99
CA LYS A 304 2.41 5.42 23.91
C LYS A 304 1.71 4.60 22.83
N ARG A 305 2.37 3.55 22.31
CA ARG A 305 1.66 2.58 21.48
C ARG A 305 0.64 1.88 22.35
N ASP A 306 -0.62 2.25 22.15
CA ASP A 306 -1.73 1.54 22.73
C ASP A 306 -1.78 0.15 22.08
N LEU A 307 -1.48 -0.87 22.88
CA LEU A 307 -1.43 -2.25 22.44
C LEU A 307 -2.83 -2.81 22.15
N GLU A 308 -3.87 -2.13 22.63
CA GLU A 308 -5.26 -2.47 22.39
C GLU A 308 -5.84 -1.72 21.20
N ARG A 309 -5.21 -0.62 20.75
CA ARG A 309 -5.67 0.20 19.62
C ARG A 309 -4.70 0.14 18.45
N THR A 310 -4.90 -0.86 17.59
CA THR A 310 -3.99 -1.18 16.48
C THR A 310 -4.48 -0.76 15.10
N GLU A 311 -5.72 -0.27 14.98
CA GLU A 311 -6.34 0.06 13.70
C GLU A 311 -6.54 1.57 13.54
N VAL A 312 -6.29 2.10 12.35
CA VAL A 312 -6.67 3.46 11.98
C VAL A 312 -7.18 3.48 10.56
N VAL A 313 -8.17 4.32 10.28
CA VAL A 313 -8.70 4.51 8.93
C VAL A 313 -8.37 5.93 8.49
N VAL A 314 -7.85 6.05 7.27
CA VAL A 314 -7.56 7.31 6.58
C VAL A 314 -8.40 7.36 5.32
N GLY A 315 -9.05 8.49 5.07
CA GLY A 315 -9.94 8.67 3.93
C GLY A 315 -10.02 10.12 3.48
N TRP A 316 -10.90 10.37 2.51
CA TRP A 316 -11.16 11.69 1.95
C TRP A 316 -12.59 12.11 2.26
N LYS A 317 -12.77 13.27 2.89
CA LYS A 317 -14.11 13.81 3.13
C LYS A 317 -14.33 15.09 2.33
N GLY A 318 -15.42 15.09 1.58
CA GLY A 318 -15.82 16.18 0.67
C GLY A 318 -15.81 15.71 -0.78
N ASP A 319 -16.09 16.61 -1.70
CA ASP A 319 -15.96 16.31 -3.12
C ASP A 319 -14.49 16.31 -3.56
N ASN A 320 -14.26 16.01 -4.83
CA ASN A 320 -12.93 15.91 -5.43
C ASN A 320 -12.15 17.24 -5.45
N PHE A 321 -12.81 18.39 -5.28
CA PHE A 321 -12.20 19.71 -5.44
C PHE A 321 -12.06 20.49 -4.13
N THR A 322 -12.93 20.21 -3.17
CA THR A 322 -13.01 20.90 -1.87
C THR A 322 -12.75 19.98 -0.68
N GLY A 323 -12.59 18.68 -0.94
CA GLY A 323 -12.36 17.71 0.10
C GLY A 323 -10.99 17.85 0.75
N ARG A 324 -10.83 17.10 1.83
CA ARG A 324 -9.59 17.02 2.60
C ARG A 324 -9.41 15.64 3.18
N SER A 325 -8.16 15.25 3.37
CA SER A 325 -7.80 14.03 4.11
C SER A 325 -8.36 14.09 5.53
N GLN A 326 -8.87 12.96 6.00
CA GLN A 326 -9.33 12.76 7.36
C GLN A 326 -8.87 11.40 7.85
N TRP A 327 -8.72 11.28 9.16
CA TRP A 327 -8.42 10.01 9.79
C TRP A 327 -9.18 9.88 11.10
N MET A 328 -9.44 8.64 11.49
CA MET A 328 -10.00 8.31 12.80
C MET A 328 -8.89 8.23 13.84
N GLU A 329 -9.26 8.24 15.12
CA GLU A 329 -8.31 7.85 16.17
C GLU A 329 -7.92 6.37 16.00
N TRP A 330 -6.82 5.95 16.61
CA TRP A 330 -6.50 4.53 16.72
C TRP A 330 -7.63 3.80 17.47
N MET A 331 -8.05 2.65 16.95
CA MET A 331 -9.14 1.83 17.44
C MET A 331 -8.67 0.39 17.68
N ALA A 332 -9.41 -0.36 18.49
CA ALA A 332 -9.12 -1.76 18.69
C ALA A 332 -9.38 -2.60 17.44
N LEU A 333 -8.62 -3.69 17.30
CA LEU A 333 -8.87 -4.68 16.27
C LEU A 333 -10.19 -5.39 16.62
N GLU A 334 -11.26 -5.04 15.92
CA GLU A 334 -12.55 -5.72 16.07
C GLU A 334 -12.47 -7.11 15.41
N ASP A 335 -13.07 -8.13 16.04
CA ASP A 335 -13.11 -9.51 15.53
C ASP A 335 -14.03 -9.65 14.29
N GLY A 336 -13.67 -8.97 13.20
CA GLY A 336 -14.20 -9.21 11.86
C GLY A 336 -15.40 -8.37 11.42
N GLU A 337 -15.87 -7.40 12.20
CA GLU A 337 -16.88 -6.44 11.72
C GLU A 337 -16.49 -5.01 12.10
N LEU A 338 -16.15 -4.20 11.09
CA LEU A 338 -16.03 -2.74 11.22
C LEU A 338 -17.43 -2.16 11.50
N ILE A 339 -17.75 -1.87 12.75
CA ILE A 339 -18.97 -1.12 13.07
C ILE A 339 -18.72 0.33 12.69
N LYS A 340 -19.24 0.76 11.53
CA LYS A 340 -19.37 2.18 11.18
C LYS A 340 -20.24 2.86 12.24
N LYS A 341 -19.65 3.43 13.30
CA LYS A 341 -20.35 4.38 14.16
C LYS A 341 -20.69 5.61 13.31
N ARG A 342 -21.98 5.75 13.01
CA ARG A 342 -22.58 6.89 12.32
C ARG A 342 -22.45 8.17 13.13
#